data_AF-A0A6B2SWW7-F1
#
_entry.id   AF-A0A6B2SWW7-F1
#
_cell.length_a   1.000
_cell.length_b   1.000
_cell.length_c   1.000
_cell.angle_alpha   90.00
_cell.angle_beta   90.00
_cell.angle_gamma   90.00
#
_symmetry.space_group_name_H-M   'P 1'
#
loop_
_entity.id
_entity.type
_entity.pdbx_description
1 polymer ?
#
loop_
_entity_poly.entity_id
_entity_poly.type
_entity_poly.pdbx_seq_one_letter_code
_entity_poly.pdbx_strand_id
1 'polypeptide(L)' 'MSLHGLLDAVVKDSALAEAAKAASDGHRMHVDLVGPPAARPFAVAALA' A
#
# COMPACT_ATOMS: atom_id res chain seq x y z
N MET A 1 15.73 1.20 -12.35
CA MET A 1 14.32 1.57 -12.12
C MET A 1 14.29 2.74 -11.17
N SER A 2 13.46 3.75 -11.44
CA SER A 2 13.21 4.80 -10.46
C SER A 2 12.36 4.23 -9.30
N LEU A 3 12.47 4.81 -8.12
CA LEU A 3 11.67 4.43 -6.95
C LEU A 3 10.16 4.45 -7.26
N HIS A 4 9.73 5.36 -8.14
CA HIS A 4 8.35 5.50 -8.58
C HIS A 4 7.89 4.31 -9.43
N GLY A 5 8.74 3.82 -10.35
CA GLY A 5 8.40 2.64 -11.15
C GLY A 5 8.29 1.35 -10.31
N LEU A 6 9.00 1.29 -9.18
CA LEU A 6 8.86 0.19 -8.23
C LEU A 6 7.58 0.32 -7.39
N LEU A 7 7.20 1.54 -7.00
CA LEU A 7 5.93 1.81 -6.33
C LEU A 7 4.71 1.45 -7.20
N ASP A 8 4.74 1.80 -8.48
CA ASP A 8 3.68 1.43 -9.44
C ASP A 8 3.51 -0.09 -9.58
N ALA A 9 4.58 -0.86 -9.41
CA ALA A 9 4.51 -2.32 -9.43
C ALA A 9 3.91 -2.87 -8.13
N VAL A 10 4.20 -2.26 -6.99
CA VAL A 10 3.73 -2.70 -5.66
C VAL A 10 2.25 -2.37 -5.44
N VAL A 11 1.76 -1.24 -5.95
CA VAL A 11 0.33 -0.88 -5.89
C VAL A 11 -0.57 -1.82 -6.71
N LYS A 12 0.00 -2.59 -7.65
CA LYS A 12 -0.72 -3.64 -8.39
C LYS A 12 -0.96 -4.90 -7.57
N ASP A 13 -0.37 -5.01 -6.39
CA ASP A 13 -0.73 -6.06 -5.43
C ASP A 13 -2.18 -5.85 -4.97
N SER A 14 -3.00 -6.89 -5.10
CA SER A 14 -4.44 -6.79 -4.83
C SER A 14 -4.73 -6.51 -3.36
N ALA A 15 -3.91 -6.99 -2.43
CA ALA A 15 -4.10 -6.71 -1.01
C ALA A 15 -3.80 -5.24 -0.70
N LEU A 16 -2.75 -4.69 -1.31
CA LEU A 16 -2.39 -3.28 -1.13
C LEU A 16 -3.39 -2.32 -1.80
N ALA A 17 -3.87 -2.66 -2.99
CA ALA A 17 -4.88 -1.88 -3.70
C ALA A 17 -6.21 -1.81 -2.92
N GLU A 18 -6.67 -2.93 -2.38
CA GLU A 18 -7.88 -2.98 -1.55
C GLU A 18 -7.71 -2.22 -0.24
N ALA A 19 -6.53 -2.28 0.38
CA ALA A 19 -6.21 -1.50 1.57
C ALA A 19 -6.25 0.02 1.29
N ALA A 20 -5.63 0.47 0.21
CA ALA A 20 -5.62 1.88 -0.18
C ALA A 20 -7.03 2.39 -0.50
N LYS A 21 -7.84 1.57 -1.18
CA LYS A 21 -9.25 1.88 -1.49
C LYS A 21 -10.11 1.94 -0.22
N ALA A 22 -9.99 0.96 0.68
CA ALA A 22 -10.75 0.94 1.92
C ALA A 22 -10.42 2.14 2.84
N ALA A 23 -9.16 2.59 2.83
CA ALA A 23 -8.72 3.81 3.50
C ALA A 23 -9.31 5.07 2.84
N SER A 24 -9.26 5.15 1.50
CA SER A 24 -9.78 6.28 0.73
C SER A 24 -11.30 6.44 0.86
N ASP A 25 -12.03 5.32 0.87
CA ASP A 25 -13.49 5.33 1.00
C ASP A 25 -13.94 5.59 2.46
N GLY A 26 -13.02 5.77 3.41
CA GLY A 26 -13.33 6.05 4.82
C GLY A 26 -13.98 4.89 5.58
N HIS A 27 -14.03 3.69 5.00
CA HIS A 27 -14.73 2.53 5.58
C HIS A 27 -13.95 1.88 6.71
N ARG A 28 -12.63 2.05 6.75
CA ARG A 28 -11.76 1.49 7.81
C ARG A 28 -10.69 2.48 8.21
N MET A 29 -10.76 2.94 9.47
CA MET A 29 -9.74 3.82 10.05
C MET A 29 -8.49 3.06 10.52
N HIS A 30 -8.49 1.73 10.48
CA HIS A 30 -7.35 0.87 10.82
C HIS A 30 -7.21 -0.24 9.77
N VAL A 31 -5.97 -0.46 9.33
CA VAL A 31 -5.59 -1.53 8.42
C VAL A 31 -4.34 -2.20 8.99
N ASP A 32 -4.44 -3.49 9.30
CA ASP A 32 -3.32 -4.30 9.75
C ASP A 32 -2.60 -4.89 8.52
N LEU A 33 -1.35 -4.50 8.34
CA LEU A 33 -0.50 -4.99 7.25
C LEU A 33 0.51 -5.99 7.81
N VAL A 34 0.42 -7.23 7.34
CA VAL A 34 1.39 -8.27 7.66
C VAL A 34 2.36 -8.42 6.49
N GLY A 35 3.65 -8.25 6.75
CA GLY A 35 4.66 -8.37 5.73
C GLY A 35 6.08 -8.20 6.26
N PRO A 36 7.09 -8.40 5.39
CA PRO A 36 8.48 -8.19 5.77
C PRO A 36 8.71 -6.72 6.12
N PRO A 37 9.65 -6.40 7.04
CA PRO A 37 9.91 -5.02 7.46
C PRO A 37 10.32 -4.09 6.30
N ALA A 38 10.90 -4.65 5.23
CA ALA A 38 11.23 -3.92 4.00
C ALA A 38 10.00 -3.45 3.19
N ALA A 39 8.80 -4.02 3.40
CA ALA A 39 7.58 -3.62 2.70
C ALA A 39 6.94 -2.34 3.27
N ARG A 40 7.31 -1.97 4.49
CA ARG A 40 6.73 -0.83 5.23
C ARG A 40 6.77 0.51 4.47
N PRO A 41 7.89 0.94 3.85
CA PRO A 41 7.90 2.19 3.08
C PRO A 41 6.97 2.15 1.85
N PHE A 42 6.76 0.99 1.22
CA PHE A 42 5.84 0.87 0.09
C PHE A 42 4.38 0.95 0.53
N ALA A 43 4.06 0.33 1.67
CA ALA A 43 2.74 0.45 2.27
C ALA A 43 2.38 1.90 2.61
N VAL A 44 3.31 2.64 3.24
CA VAL A 44 3.10 4.05 3.56
C VAL A 44 2.95 4.88 2.28
N ALA A 45 3.79 4.63 1.27
CA ALA A 45 3.70 5.34 0.00
C ALA A 45 2.44 5.03 -0.81
N ALA A 46 1.84 3.84 -0.65
CA ALA A 46 0.55 3.51 -1.27
C ALA A 46 -0.66 4.16 -0.58
N LEU A 47 -0.48 4.62 0.67
CA LEU A 47 -1.51 5.28 1.49
C LEU A 47 -1.41 6.83 1.45
N ALA A 48 -0.27 7.38 1.03
CA ALA A 48 -0.01 8.82 0.95
C ALA A 48 -0.50 9.43 -0.37
#